data_AF-A0A1C6AHL6-F1
#
_entry.id   AF-A0A1C6AHL6-F1
#
_cell.length_a   1.000
_cell.length_b   1.000
_cell.length_c   1.000
_cell.angle_alpha   90.00
_cell.angle_beta   90.00
_cell.angle_gamma   90.00
#
_symmetry.space_group_name_H-M   'P 1'
#
loop_
_entity.id
_entity.type
_entity.pdbx_description
1 polymer ?
#
loop_
_entity_poly.entity_id
_entity_poly.type
_entity_poly.pdbx_seq_one_letter_code
_entity_poly.pdbx_strand_id
1 'polypeptide(L)'
;MSLLCDRAKNKLDKSKRKYKECPQSKSPDREAELFCENCGHSLGKEDVLIIDLETVKYCSKCIEKYIKETPFDIPDGTVVKDFGDSVYLKYKSGGYIEQTVLKDCYFNTKGRYIKVKGKRVYI
;
A
#
# COMPACT_ATOMS: atom_id res chain seq x y z
N MET A 1 -16.18 15.49 19.41
CA MET A 1 -16.47 14.07 19.10
C MET A 1 -15.86 13.76 17.74
N SER A 2 -15.26 12.58 17.59
CA SER A 2 -14.81 12.07 16.28
C SER A 2 -16.04 11.77 15.42
N LEU A 3 -16.00 12.13 14.14
CA LEU A 3 -17.03 11.75 13.18
C LEU A 3 -16.87 10.30 12.72
N LEU A 4 -15.63 9.78 12.75
CA LEU A 4 -15.32 8.41 12.38
C LEU A 4 -15.97 7.42 13.34
N CYS A 5 -16.49 6.33 12.80
CA CYS A 5 -16.93 5.17 13.56
C CYS A 5 -15.74 4.53 14.29
N ASP A 6 -16.02 3.82 15.39
CA ASP A 6 -14.98 3.21 16.22
C ASP A 6 -14.06 2.27 15.43
N ARG A 7 -14.58 1.57 14.41
CA ARG A 7 -13.78 0.67 13.57
C ARG A 7 -12.74 1.43 12.75
N ALA A 8 -13.14 2.51 12.08
CA ALA A 8 -12.24 3.33 11.27
C ALA A 8 -11.20 4.03 12.17
N LYS A 9 -11.65 4.60 13.29
CA LYS A 9 -10.79 5.25 14.27
C LYS A 9 -9.75 4.28 14.85
N ASN A 10 -10.18 3.12 15.32
CA ASN A 10 -9.26 2.09 15.85
C ASN A 10 -8.23 1.62 14.81
N LYS A 11 -8.62 1.53 13.53
CA LYS A 11 -7.70 1.14 12.44
C LYS A 11 -6.64 2.22 12.22
N LEU A 12 -7.03 3.50 12.20
CA LEU A 12 -6.10 4.62 12.08
C LEU A 12 -5.17 4.74 13.30
N ASP A 13 -5.71 4.66 14.51
CA ASP A 13 -4.96 4.75 15.76
C ASP A 13 -3.88 3.66 15.83
N LYS A 14 -4.23 2.42 15.46
CA LYS A 14 -3.26 1.31 15.37
C LYS A 14 -2.19 1.54 14.32
N SER A 15 -2.54 2.18 13.21
CA SER A 15 -1.57 2.51 12.14
C SER A 15 -0.63 3.66 12.52
N LYS A 16 -0.96 4.46 13.54
CA LYS A 16 -0.23 5.67 13.96
C LYS A 16 -0.04 6.71 12.84
N ARG A 17 -0.92 6.68 11.84
CA ARG A 17 -0.84 7.57 10.68
C ARG A 17 -1.46 8.93 10.98
N LYS A 18 -0.92 9.98 10.35
CA LYS A 18 -1.58 11.28 10.31
C LYS A 18 -2.78 11.19 9.37
N TYR A 19 -3.93 11.66 9.85
CA TYR A 19 -5.16 11.73 9.07
C TYR A 19 -5.97 12.96 9.47
N LYS A 20 -6.92 13.34 8.63
CA LYS A 20 -7.90 14.40 8.90
C LYS A 20 -9.30 13.87 8.62
N GLU A 21 -10.20 14.05 9.59
CA GLU A 21 -11.61 13.72 9.40
C GLU A 21 -12.21 14.59 8.30
N CYS A 22 -13.15 14.03 7.53
CA CYS A 22 -13.75 14.70 6.38
C CYS A 22 -15.26 14.90 6.58
N PRO A 23 -15.72 15.92 7.35
CA PRO A 23 -17.14 16.10 7.63
C PRO A 23 -18.02 16.27 6.38
N GLN A 24 -17.44 16.79 5.30
CA GLN A 24 -18.13 17.06 4.04
C GLN A 24 -18.06 15.89 3.04
N SER A 25 -17.55 14.73 3.47
CA SER A 25 -17.44 13.57 2.58
C SER A 25 -18.78 12.84 2.45
N LYS A 26 -18.89 11.93 1.48
CA LYS A 26 -20.13 11.15 1.27
C LYS A 26 -20.33 10.12 2.38
N SER A 27 -19.26 9.70 3.05
CA SER A 27 -19.32 8.81 4.20
C SER A 27 -18.35 9.25 5.31
N PRO A 28 -18.66 10.34 6.05
CA PRO A 28 -17.76 10.94 7.04
C PRO A 28 -17.39 10.01 8.21
N ASP A 29 -18.16 8.95 8.42
CA ASP A 29 -17.99 7.94 9.45
C ASP A 29 -16.90 6.90 9.11
N ARG A 30 -16.46 6.84 7.86
CA ARG A 30 -15.41 5.90 7.40
C ARG A 30 -14.36 6.51 6.49
N GLU A 31 -14.61 7.70 5.94
CA GLU A 31 -13.65 8.39 5.08
C GLU A 31 -12.76 9.35 5.88
N ALA A 32 -11.45 9.28 5.62
CA ALA A 32 -10.48 10.22 6.15
C ALA A 32 -9.51 10.64 5.06
N GLU A 33 -9.04 11.89 5.14
CA GLU A 33 -7.92 12.34 4.32
C GLU A 33 -6.63 11.80 4.92
N LEU A 34 -5.88 11.05 4.12
CA LEU A 34 -4.60 10.46 4.52
C LEU A 34 -3.44 11.33 4.04
N PHE A 35 -2.32 11.26 4.75
CA PHE A 35 -1.13 12.02 4.41
C PHE A 35 0.07 11.09 4.22
N CYS A 36 0.96 11.50 3.32
CA CYS A 36 2.25 10.87 3.08
C CYS A 36 3.08 10.91 4.36
N GLU A 37 3.59 9.75 4.80
CA GLU A 37 4.38 9.71 6.03
C GLU A 37 5.70 10.47 5.94
N ASN A 38 6.29 10.55 4.74
CA ASN A 38 7.59 11.19 4.57
C ASN A 38 7.50 12.73 4.42
N CYS A 39 6.55 13.24 3.63
CA CYS A 39 6.49 14.68 3.33
C CYS A 39 5.21 15.38 3.81
N GLY A 40 4.24 14.65 4.36
CA GLY A 40 2.97 15.20 4.82
C GLY A 40 2.04 15.67 3.70
N HIS A 41 2.36 15.44 2.43
CA HIS A 41 1.46 15.74 1.32
C HIS A 41 0.18 14.91 1.42
N SER A 42 -0.97 15.52 1.09
CA SER A 42 -2.24 14.80 1.06
C SER A 42 -2.20 13.69 0.02
N LEU A 43 -2.71 12.51 0.40
CA LEU A 43 -2.92 11.37 -0.49
C LEU A 43 -4.38 11.31 -0.98
N GLY A 44 -5.21 12.25 -0.54
CA GLY A 44 -6.65 12.25 -0.82
C GLY A 44 -7.47 11.60 0.29
N LYS A 45 -8.78 11.56 0.03
CA LYS A 45 -9.78 10.98 0.92
C LYS A 45 -9.96 9.51 0.60
N GLU A 46 -9.82 8.66 1.60
CA GLU A 46 -9.90 7.22 1.45
C GLU A 46 -10.95 6.63 2.40
N ASP A 47 -11.68 5.61 1.93
CA ASP A 47 -12.50 4.77 2.81
C ASP A 47 -11.56 3.89 3.65
N VAL A 48 -11.38 4.29 4.91
CA VAL A 48 -10.48 3.68 5.88
C VAL A 48 -10.86 2.21 6.13
N LEU A 49 -12.13 1.84 6.02
CA LEU A 49 -12.56 0.47 6.29
C LEU A 49 -12.16 -0.48 5.17
N ILE A 50 -12.20 -0.02 3.93
CA ILE A 50 -11.92 -0.83 2.73
C ILE A 50 -10.42 -0.91 2.45
N ILE A 51 -9.70 0.22 2.56
CA ILE A 51 -8.32 0.28 2.09
C ILE A 51 -7.34 -0.40 3.05
N ASP A 52 -6.28 -1.03 2.53
CA ASP A 52 -5.16 -1.45 3.36
C ASP A 52 -4.24 -0.25 3.58
N LEU A 53 -4.18 0.26 4.82
CA LEU A 53 -3.40 1.46 5.12
C LEU A 53 -1.90 1.29 4.85
N GLU A 54 -1.40 0.05 4.73
CA GLU A 54 -0.02 -0.23 4.35
C GLU A 54 0.25 0.00 2.85
N THR A 55 -0.77 0.01 1.97
CA THR A 55 -0.55 0.27 0.53
C THR A 55 -0.48 1.76 0.20
N VAL A 56 -1.03 2.62 1.04
CA VAL A 56 -1.19 4.06 0.75
C VAL A 56 -0.33 4.91 1.68
N LYS A 57 0.95 4.57 1.85
CA LYS A 57 1.81 5.20 2.87
C LYS A 57 2.57 6.44 2.39
N TYR A 58 2.89 6.48 1.10
CA TYR A 58 3.72 7.51 0.49
C TYR A 58 3.03 8.11 -0.74
N CYS A 59 3.31 9.38 -1.03
CA CYS A 59 2.88 10.01 -2.29
C CYS A 59 3.77 9.57 -3.45
N SER A 60 3.32 9.83 -4.68
CA SER A 60 4.04 9.50 -5.91
C SER A 60 5.50 9.99 -5.94
N LYS A 61 5.81 11.15 -5.35
CA LYS A 61 7.21 11.62 -5.29
C LYS A 61 8.06 10.88 -4.25
N CYS A 62 7.46 10.48 -3.13
CA CYS A 62 8.20 9.77 -2.07
C CYS A 62 8.36 8.29 -2.40
N ILE A 63 7.47 7.72 -3.21
CA ILE A 63 7.52 6.32 -3.63
C ILE A 63 8.73 6.04 -4.55
N GLU A 64 9.18 7.04 -5.32
CA GLU A 64 10.27 6.91 -6.29
C GLU A 64 11.56 6.37 -5.66
N LYS A 65 11.82 6.72 -4.39
CA LYS A 65 12.99 6.23 -3.63
C LYS A 65 12.99 4.72 -3.38
N TYR A 66 11.84 4.07 -3.53
CA TYR A 66 11.68 2.64 -3.34
C TYR A 66 11.74 1.85 -4.66
N ILE A 67 11.72 2.53 -5.81
CA ILE A 67 11.81 1.86 -7.12
C ILE A 67 13.19 1.22 -7.24
N LYS A 68 13.22 -0.08 -7.49
CA LYS A 68 14.45 -0.84 -7.76
C LYS A 68 14.66 -1.02 -9.25
N GLU A 69 15.93 -1.18 -9.63
CA GLU A 69 16.28 -1.63 -10.97
C GLU A 69 15.73 -3.04 -11.21
N THR A 70 15.08 -3.22 -12.36
CA THR A 70 14.47 -4.49 -12.77
C THR A 70 15.11 -5.02 -14.05
N PRO A 71 15.19 -6.35 -14.25
CA PRO A 71 14.56 -7.39 -13.43
C PRO A 71 15.37 -7.81 -12.20
N PHE A 72 14.69 -8.29 -11.16
CA PHE A 72 15.33 -8.97 -10.01
C PHE A 72 14.51 -10.15 -9.52
N ASP A 73 15.19 -11.15 -8.97
CA ASP A 73 14.57 -12.38 -8.51
C ASP A 73 14.06 -12.30 -7.07
N ILE A 74 12.91 -12.93 -6.86
CA ILE A 74 12.35 -13.25 -5.55
C ILE A 74 12.11 -14.77 -5.45
N PRO A 75 11.82 -15.32 -4.26
CA PRO A 75 11.66 -16.77 -4.10
C PRO A 75 10.64 -17.42 -5.06
N ASP A 76 9.51 -16.76 -5.29
CA ASP A 76 8.39 -17.30 -6.08
C ASP A 76 8.34 -16.80 -7.54
N GLY A 77 9.28 -15.96 -7.98
CA GLY A 77 9.19 -15.30 -9.28
C GLY A 77 10.29 -14.29 -9.56
N THR A 78 10.10 -13.50 -10.60
CA THR A 78 10.98 -12.40 -10.99
C THR A 78 10.15 -11.14 -11.11
N VAL A 79 10.55 -10.06 -10.44
CA VAL A 79 9.96 -8.75 -10.64
C VAL A 79 10.53 -8.19 -11.93
N VAL A 80 9.68 -7.94 -12.92
CA VAL A 80 10.08 -7.49 -14.26
C VAL A 80 9.93 -5.98 -14.45
N LYS A 81 9.14 -5.34 -13.59
CA LYS A 81 8.98 -3.87 -13.57
C LYS A 81 8.51 -3.43 -12.19
N ASP A 82 9.04 -2.32 -11.71
CA ASP A 82 8.76 -1.74 -10.39
C ASP A 82 8.32 -0.28 -10.54
N PHE A 83 7.17 0.05 -9.96
CA PHE A 83 6.58 1.40 -9.96
C PHE A 83 6.66 2.08 -8.59
N GLY A 84 7.27 1.41 -7.60
CA GLY A 84 7.38 1.89 -6.24
C GLY A 84 6.22 1.40 -5.38
N ASP A 85 4.98 1.69 -5.78
CA ASP A 85 3.73 1.31 -5.10
C ASP A 85 3.14 -0.01 -5.60
N SER A 86 3.63 -0.50 -6.74
CA SER A 86 3.18 -1.72 -7.38
C SER A 86 4.30 -2.31 -8.23
N VAL A 87 4.23 -3.62 -8.48
CA VAL A 87 5.20 -4.34 -9.30
C VAL A 87 4.54 -5.32 -10.24
N TYR A 88 5.15 -5.53 -11.41
CA TYR A 88 4.82 -6.68 -12.25
C TYR A 88 5.69 -7.87 -11.83
N LEU A 89 5.03 -8.91 -11.31
CA LEU A 89 5.64 -10.16 -10.90
C LEU A 89 5.37 -11.24 -11.95
N LYS A 90 6.44 -11.80 -12.52
CA LYS A 90 6.40 -13.02 -13.33
C LYS A 90 6.66 -14.23 -12.45
N TYR A 91 5.70 -15.14 -12.30
CA TYR A 91 5.88 -16.33 -11.46
C TYR A 91 6.85 -17.35 -12.09
N LYS A 92 7.66 -18.00 -11.24
CA LYS A 92 8.44 -19.18 -11.63
C LYS A 92 7.48 -20.34 -11.86
N SER A 93 7.29 -20.71 -13.12
CA SER A 93 6.41 -21.80 -13.52
C SER A 93 7.01 -23.15 -13.14
N GLY A 94 6.26 -23.94 -12.36
CA GLY A 94 6.48 -25.38 -12.21
C GLY A 94 5.70 -26.21 -13.23
N GLY A 95 5.54 -25.72 -14.47
CA GLY A 95 4.85 -26.44 -15.56
C GLY A 95 3.58 -25.79 -16.13
N TYR A 96 3.22 -24.57 -15.72
CA TYR A 96 2.07 -23.81 -16.25
C TYR A 96 2.50 -22.52 -16.98
N ILE A 97 1.62 -21.92 -17.79
CA ILE A 97 1.89 -20.70 -18.58
C ILE A 97 2.49 -19.60 -17.69
N GLU A 98 3.57 -18.97 -18.13
CA GLU A 98 4.19 -17.85 -17.43
C GLU A 98 3.18 -16.71 -17.25
N GLN A 99 2.69 -16.51 -16.03
CA GLN A 99 1.76 -15.43 -15.71
C GLN A 99 2.51 -14.25 -15.12
N THR A 100 2.35 -13.08 -15.74
CA THR A 100 2.77 -11.79 -15.19
C THR A 100 1.56 -11.11 -14.57
N VAL A 101 1.65 -10.76 -13.29
CA VAL A 101 0.55 -10.13 -12.55
C VAL A 101 1.02 -8.83 -11.90
N LEU A 102 0.12 -7.85 -11.84
CA LEU A 102 0.34 -6.65 -11.04
C LEU A 102 0.12 -6.98 -9.56
N LYS A 103 1.01 -6.52 -8.69
CA LYS A 103 0.94 -6.67 -7.24
C LYS A 103 1.11 -5.33 -6.56
N ASP A 104 0.20 -5.01 -5.65
CA ASP A 104 0.34 -3.85 -4.77
C ASP A 104 1.49 -4.06 -3.80
N CYS A 105 2.27 -3.01 -3.58
CA CYS A 105 3.26 -2.94 -2.53
C CYS A 105 2.64 -2.48 -1.22
N TYR A 106 3.09 -3.08 -0.15
CA TYR A 106 2.73 -2.77 1.22
C TYR A 106 3.97 -2.25 1.95
N PHE A 107 3.76 -1.31 2.87
CA PHE A 107 4.83 -0.66 3.60
C PHE A 107 4.58 -0.74 5.10
N ASN A 108 5.52 -1.35 5.81
CA ASN A 108 5.53 -1.38 7.27
C ASN A 108 6.86 -0.85 7.81
N THR A 109 7.16 -1.11 9.09
CA THR A 109 8.41 -0.69 9.72
C THR A 109 9.64 -1.47 9.27
N LYS A 110 9.46 -2.70 8.75
CA LYS A 110 10.55 -3.53 8.20
C LYS A 110 10.94 -3.12 6.78
N GLY A 111 10.00 -2.59 6.02
CA GLY A 111 10.25 -2.11 4.67
C GLY A 111 9.06 -2.32 3.74
N ARG A 112 9.37 -2.32 2.44
CA ARG A 112 8.41 -2.57 1.35
C ARG A 112 8.30 -4.07 1.09
N TYR A 113 7.09 -4.55 0.86
CA TYR A 113 6.85 -5.96 0.58
C TYR A 113 5.63 -6.16 -0.31
N ILE A 114 5.55 -7.31 -0.97
CA ILE A 114 4.38 -7.77 -1.72
C ILE A 114 3.80 -9.04 -1.09
N LYS A 115 2.52 -9.32 -1.34
CA LYS A 115 1.85 -10.56 -0.91
C LYS A 115 1.86 -11.60 -2.04
N VAL A 116 2.61 -12.68 -1.83
CA VAL A 116 2.73 -13.81 -2.77
C VAL A 116 2.27 -15.09 -2.07
N LYS A 117 1.22 -15.74 -2.59
CA LYS A 117 0.62 -16.96 -2.01
C LYS A 117 0.35 -16.83 -0.49
N GLY A 118 -0.16 -15.67 -0.06
CA GLY A 118 -0.44 -15.36 1.35
C GLY A 118 0.78 -15.01 2.21
N LYS A 119 2.00 -15.11 1.67
CA LYS A 119 3.25 -14.77 2.37
C LYS A 119 3.71 -13.35 2.02
N ARG A 120 4.36 -12.69 2.98
CA ARG A 120 5.02 -11.40 2.77
C ARG A 120 6.41 -11.63 2.19
N VAL A 121 6.68 -11.07 1.02
CA VAL A 121 8.00 -11.09 0.38
C VAL A 121 8.52 -9.66 0.33
N TYR A 122 9.58 -9.38 1.08
CA TYR A 122 10.19 -8.05 1.13
C TYR A 122 11.00 -7.79 -0.14
N ILE A 123 10.80 -6.60 -0.72
CA ILE A 123 11.37 -6.17 -1.99
C ILE A 123 11.81 -4.71 -1.94
#